data_AF-A0A813W7C8-F1
#
_entry.id   AF-A0A813W7C8-F1
#
_cell.length_a   1.000
_cell.length_b   1.000
_cell.length_c   1.000
_cell.angle_alpha   90.00
_cell.angle_beta   90.00
_cell.angle_gamma   90.00
#
_symmetry.space_group_name_H-M   'P 1'
#
loop_
_entity.id
_entity.type
_entity.pdbx_description
1 polymer ?
#
loop_
_entity_poly.entity_id
_entity_poly.type
_entity_poly.pdbx_seq_one_letter_code
_entity_poly.pdbx_strand_id
1 'polypeptide(L)'
;MAKSECENLRVGHEYLESVAWPSVLRQQAHNRCYCKRCYPSTLPDTLTVAGYKYVIPRGWTRFAVSVDEPIAQFHNVWKTWLNCYHGTSIENARSAVEHRQLLLPSDVTLAGKKLKIREGHIPGENYVFTTPSITYAALEYYAHTYTFESPNNSRMYTIKVVLQCKQKADSITVQPETVGARAKQIEICPHIPNEELEWKTQNRSAVLIYGLMLEIKPCNEDDSPTETIPIPDQSPPLKQTRDAPQYSLDISTDSDEIYFTKKKIAILIILILFTLLPVAALVLSQIYKADCPIEPRISFWLFIFGVVGAGTFLLLFFIALITFRCCSERLKIGRGIGACLLCLLILFFLAWLIMGSIWVFPLKAKVQFDPSNTENYCQKILYMFIFGLLLAQYGCIALLACTGVITAAYFKYRN
;
A
#
# COMPACT_ATOMS: atom_id res chain seq x y z
N MET A 1 16.30 -6.32 -22.11
CA MET A 1 17.23 -5.80 -21.08
C MET A 1 16.41 -5.07 -20.01
N ALA A 2 16.38 -5.57 -18.78
CA ALA A 2 15.76 -4.85 -17.68
C ALA A 2 16.56 -3.56 -17.42
N LYS A 3 15.90 -2.39 -17.38
CA LYS A 3 16.57 -1.15 -17.01
C LYS A 3 17.13 -1.31 -15.60
N SER A 4 18.44 -1.12 -15.43
CA SER A 4 19.07 -1.04 -14.12
C SER A 4 18.37 0.00 -13.25
N GLU A 5 18.20 -0.32 -11.98
CA GLU A 5 17.62 0.59 -10.98
C GLU A 5 18.43 1.89 -10.90
N CYS A 6 17.74 3.02 -10.67
CA CYS A 6 18.41 4.31 -10.51
C CYS A 6 19.24 4.32 -9.22
N GLU A 7 20.48 4.83 -9.29
CA GLU A 7 21.37 4.91 -8.14
C GLU A 7 20.75 5.62 -6.94
N ASN A 8 20.08 6.76 -7.15
CA ASN A 8 19.42 7.48 -6.05
C ASN A 8 18.29 6.67 -5.40
N LEU A 9 17.58 5.83 -6.16
CA LEU A 9 16.57 4.93 -5.57
C LEU A 9 17.26 3.87 -4.71
N ARG A 10 18.30 3.21 -5.24
CA ARG A 10 19.08 2.21 -4.52
C ARG A 10 19.69 2.77 -3.24
N VAL A 11 20.47 3.85 -3.34
CA VAL A 11 21.15 4.49 -2.19
C VAL A 11 20.13 5.00 -1.18
N GLY A 12 19.02 5.60 -1.64
CA GLY A 12 17.98 6.04 -0.73
C GLY A 12 17.28 4.88 -0.02
N HIS A 13 17.09 3.73 -0.67
CA HIS A 13 16.59 2.52 0.02
C HIS A 13 17.54 2.05 1.12
N GLU A 14 18.85 2.03 0.85
CA GLU A 14 19.88 1.68 1.84
C GLU A 14 19.90 2.66 3.02
N TYR A 15 19.79 3.97 2.75
CA TYR A 15 19.70 4.99 3.80
C TYR A 15 18.44 4.81 4.65
N LEU A 16 17.29 4.53 4.04
CA LEU A 16 16.06 4.31 4.79
C LEU A 16 16.13 3.08 5.68
N GLU A 17 16.88 2.05 5.29
CA GLU A 17 17.13 0.89 6.12
C GLU A 17 18.06 1.22 7.30
N SER A 18 19.14 1.97 7.06
CA SER A 18 20.10 2.37 8.11
C SER A 18 19.47 3.24 9.19
N VAL A 19 18.49 4.07 8.82
CA VAL A 19 17.73 4.90 9.77
C VAL A 19 16.45 4.24 10.26
N ALA A 20 16.24 2.92 10.06
CA ALA A 20 15.04 2.22 10.50
C ALA A 20 13.73 2.94 10.11
N TRP A 21 13.66 3.45 8.87
CA TRP A 21 12.45 4.11 8.38
C TRP A 21 11.29 3.11 8.31
N PRO A 22 10.06 3.47 8.74
CA PRO A 22 8.95 2.53 8.89
C PRO A 22 8.60 1.82 7.58
N SER A 23 9.02 0.56 7.46
CA SER A 23 8.94 -0.20 6.21
C SER A 23 7.49 -0.48 5.79
N VAL A 24 6.59 -0.68 6.76
CA VAL A 24 5.14 -0.92 6.58
C VAL A 24 4.43 0.31 6.01
N LEU A 25 4.96 1.51 6.27
CA LEU A 25 4.41 2.75 5.74
C LEU A 25 5.02 3.13 4.39
N ARG A 26 5.87 2.28 3.79
CA ARG A 26 6.42 2.52 2.44
C ARG A 26 5.49 1.98 1.36
N GLN A 27 5.24 2.77 0.33
CA GLN A 27 4.57 2.33 -0.89
C GLN A 27 5.54 2.33 -2.07
N GLN A 28 6.44 1.33 -2.12
CA GLN A 28 7.58 1.32 -3.07
C GLN A 28 7.18 1.54 -4.54
N ALA A 29 6.00 1.06 -4.96
CA ALA A 29 5.48 1.25 -6.31
C ALA A 29 5.24 2.73 -6.71
N HIS A 30 5.12 3.62 -5.73
CA HIS A 30 4.93 5.05 -5.93
C HIS A 30 6.20 5.89 -5.70
N ASN A 31 7.34 5.23 -5.44
CA ASN A 31 8.64 5.86 -5.39
C ASN A 31 8.95 6.53 -6.74
N ARG A 32 9.59 7.68 -6.69
CA ARG A 32 9.88 8.46 -7.90
C ARG A 32 11.17 9.24 -7.75
N CYS A 33 12.12 8.99 -8.65
CA CYS A 33 13.34 9.77 -8.75
C CYS A 33 13.16 10.92 -9.75
N TYR A 34 13.74 12.08 -9.43
CA TYR A 34 13.75 13.28 -10.27
C TYR A 34 15.18 13.68 -10.68
N CYS A 35 16.13 12.75 -10.67
CA CYS A 35 17.46 12.98 -11.25
C CYS A 35 17.36 13.17 -12.77
N LYS A 36 18.42 13.67 -13.41
CA LYS A 36 18.47 13.95 -14.86
C LYS A 36 18.06 12.74 -15.72
N ARG A 37 18.36 11.50 -15.28
CA ARG A 37 17.98 10.26 -15.97
C ARG A 37 16.49 9.91 -15.81
N CYS A 38 15.91 10.14 -14.63
CA CYS A 38 14.53 9.72 -14.32
C CYS A 38 13.50 10.81 -14.64
N TYR A 39 13.91 12.08 -14.65
CA TYR A 39 13.08 13.23 -14.97
C TYR A 39 13.91 14.21 -15.84
N PRO A 40 13.97 13.98 -17.17
CA PRO A 40 14.83 14.75 -18.08
C PRO A 40 14.44 16.22 -18.14
N SER A 41 15.37 17.07 -18.57
CA SER A 41 15.18 18.53 -18.70
C SER A 41 14.07 18.92 -19.69
N THR A 42 13.64 18.03 -20.55
CA THR A 42 12.52 18.25 -21.48
C THR A 42 11.15 18.26 -20.79
N LEU A 43 11.05 17.72 -19.58
CA LEU A 43 9.84 17.80 -18.75
C LEU A 43 9.76 19.16 -18.04
N PRO A 44 8.59 19.59 -17.55
CA PRO A 44 8.44 20.92 -16.96
C PRO A 44 9.08 21.04 -15.56
N ASP A 45 9.52 22.24 -15.21
CA ASP A 45 10.07 22.56 -13.87
C ASP A 45 9.00 22.86 -12.82
N THR A 46 7.77 23.11 -13.26
CA THR A 46 6.62 23.40 -12.39
C THR A 46 5.38 22.69 -12.91
N LEU A 47 4.44 22.43 -12.00
CA LEU A 47 3.09 21.99 -12.35
C LEU A 47 2.06 22.81 -11.58
N THR A 48 0.85 22.87 -12.12
CA THR A 48 -0.29 23.52 -11.46
C THR A 48 -1.30 22.48 -11.02
N VAL A 49 -1.70 22.53 -9.74
CA VAL A 49 -2.74 21.68 -9.16
C VAL A 49 -3.70 22.57 -8.39
N ALA A 50 -5.01 22.42 -8.66
CA ALA A 50 -6.06 23.22 -8.05
C ALA A 50 -5.83 24.74 -8.14
N GLY A 51 -5.22 25.21 -9.23
CA GLY A 51 -4.92 26.63 -9.46
C GLY A 51 -3.58 27.12 -8.88
N TYR A 52 -2.87 26.30 -8.09
CA TYR A 52 -1.59 26.68 -7.48
C TYR A 52 -0.41 26.02 -8.17
N LYS A 53 0.63 26.81 -8.42
CA LYS A 53 1.90 26.36 -8.99
C LYS A 53 2.79 25.80 -7.89
N TYR A 54 3.47 24.69 -8.15
CA TYR A 54 4.55 24.18 -7.30
C TYR A 54 5.75 23.75 -8.12
N VAL A 55 6.92 23.73 -7.46
CA VAL A 55 8.20 23.40 -8.08
C VAL A 55 8.38 21.89 -8.12
N ILE A 56 8.73 21.36 -9.30
CA ILE A 56 9.12 19.96 -9.45
C ILE A 56 10.48 19.74 -8.79
N PRO A 57 10.63 18.70 -7.94
CA PRO A 57 11.80 18.57 -7.08
C PRO A 57 12.97 17.90 -7.82
N ARG A 58 13.50 18.55 -8.85
CA ARG A 58 14.62 18.01 -9.64
C ARG A 58 15.85 17.73 -8.79
N GLY A 59 16.49 16.60 -9.03
CA GLY A 59 17.63 16.11 -8.24
C GLY A 59 17.21 15.32 -6.99
N TRP A 60 15.95 15.38 -6.57
CA TRP A 60 15.46 14.66 -5.40
C TRP A 60 14.87 13.30 -5.75
N THR A 61 14.74 12.46 -4.73
CA THR A 61 14.09 11.15 -4.82
C THR A 61 12.99 11.06 -3.79
N ARG A 62 11.78 10.75 -4.24
CA ARG A 62 10.64 10.50 -3.38
C ARG A 62 10.54 9.03 -3.04
N PHE A 63 10.47 8.75 -1.75
CA PHE A 63 10.03 7.49 -1.18
C PHE A 63 8.60 7.67 -0.69
N ALA A 64 7.65 6.95 -1.31
CA ALA A 64 6.24 7.18 -1.06
C ALA A 64 5.84 6.66 0.32
N VAL A 65 5.04 7.46 1.02
CA VAL A 65 4.46 7.17 2.32
C VAL A 65 3.02 6.71 2.12
N SER A 66 2.61 5.70 2.88
CA SER A 66 1.27 5.17 2.82
C SER A 66 0.24 6.17 3.32
N VAL A 67 -0.82 6.33 2.54
CA VAL A 67 -1.94 7.24 2.85
C VAL A 67 -3.20 6.43 3.14
N ASP A 68 -4.13 7.03 3.88
CA ASP A 68 -5.47 6.48 4.03
C ASP A 68 -6.27 6.71 2.74
N GLU A 69 -6.29 5.69 1.88
CA GLU A 69 -6.88 5.81 0.54
C GLU A 69 -8.40 6.11 0.56
N PRO A 70 -9.24 5.47 1.41
CA PRO A 70 -10.64 5.86 1.55
C PRO A 70 -10.84 7.33 1.90
N ILE A 71 -10.10 7.85 2.88
CA ILE A 71 -10.19 9.27 3.29
C ILE A 71 -9.67 10.19 2.17
N ALA A 72 -8.57 9.82 1.51
CA ALA A 72 -8.01 10.58 0.41
C ALA A 72 -8.98 10.68 -0.78
N GLN A 73 -9.70 9.61 -1.10
CA GLN A 73 -10.74 9.58 -2.13
C GLN A 73 -11.95 10.43 -1.74
N PHE A 74 -12.44 10.28 -0.51
CA PHE A 74 -13.58 11.06 -0.01
C PHE A 74 -13.33 12.58 -0.13
N HIS A 75 -12.13 13.05 0.19
CA HIS A 75 -11.75 14.46 0.08
C HIS A 75 -11.22 14.88 -1.30
N ASN A 76 -11.17 13.96 -2.28
CA ASN A 76 -10.58 14.19 -3.61
C ASN A 76 -9.15 14.76 -3.56
N VAL A 77 -8.36 14.37 -2.55
CA VAL A 77 -7.07 14.98 -2.19
C VAL A 77 -6.14 15.16 -3.38
N TRP A 78 -6.04 14.13 -4.23
CA TRP A 78 -5.12 14.15 -5.36
C TRP A 78 -5.43 15.21 -6.41
N LYS A 79 -6.71 15.59 -6.56
CA LYS A 79 -7.19 16.58 -7.54
C LYS A 79 -7.34 17.98 -6.96
N THR A 80 -7.77 18.09 -5.70
CA THR A 80 -8.22 19.35 -5.10
C THR A 80 -7.23 19.93 -4.08
N TRP A 81 -6.32 19.13 -3.53
CA TRP A 81 -5.32 19.61 -2.58
C TRP A 81 -4.03 19.98 -3.29
N LEU A 82 -3.41 21.04 -2.79
CA LEU A 82 -2.19 21.65 -3.31
C LEU A 82 -1.00 20.75 -3.05
N ASN A 83 0.01 20.79 -3.90
CA ASN A 83 1.28 20.11 -3.66
C ASN A 83 2.24 21.07 -2.95
N CYS A 84 2.82 20.63 -1.84
CA CYS A 84 3.76 21.42 -1.06
C CYS A 84 4.83 20.54 -0.39
N TYR A 85 5.79 21.21 0.26
CA TYR A 85 6.94 20.63 0.91
C TYR A 85 7.09 21.16 2.34
N HIS A 86 7.68 20.36 3.22
CA HIS A 86 7.99 20.74 4.59
C HIS A 86 9.41 20.26 4.94
N GLY A 87 10.33 21.19 5.15
CA GLY A 87 11.69 20.90 5.59
C GLY A 87 11.70 20.46 7.05
N THR A 88 12.43 19.39 7.36
CA THR A 88 12.49 18.85 8.72
C THR A 88 13.72 17.95 8.92
N SER A 89 13.83 17.33 10.09
CA SER A 89 14.83 16.29 10.40
C SER A 89 14.28 14.89 10.10
N ILE A 90 15.14 13.87 9.94
CA ILE A 90 14.70 12.49 9.70
C ILE A 90 13.87 11.94 10.87
N GLU A 91 14.18 12.33 12.10
CA GLU A 91 13.46 11.91 13.31
C GLU A 91 12.06 12.52 13.36
N ASN A 92 11.95 13.81 13.05
CA ASN A 92 10.66 14.50 12.97
C ASN A 92 9.85 14.03 11.77
N ALA A 93 10.48 13.73 10.63
CA ALA A 93 9.83 13.13 9.48
C ALA A 93 9.25 11.75 9.81
N ARG A 94 10.03 10.90 10.50
CA ARG A 94 9.57 9.59 10.95
C ARG A 94 8.36 9.74 11.86
N SER A 95 8.49 10.61 12.86
CA SER A 95 7.39 10.93 13.78
C SER A 95 6.16 11.39 13.00
N ALA A 96 6.27 12.39 12.14
CA ALA A 96 5.13 12.91 11.40
C ALA A 96 4.42 11.85 10.53
N VAL A 97 5.20 10.94 9.93
CA VAL A 97 4.66 9.84 9.12
C VAL A 97 3.96 8.78 9.97
N GLU A 98 4.53 8.42 11.13
CA GLU A 98 3.90 7.48 12.08
C GLU A 98 2.57 8.02 12.62
N HIS A 99 2.51 9.32 12.93
CA HIS A 99 1.29 9.98 13.40
C HIS A 99 0.33 10.40 12.27
N ARG A 100 0.75 10.24 11.00
CA ARG A 100 0.06 10.73 9.80
C ARG A 100 -0.28 12.23 9.86
N GLN A 101 0.56 13.00 10.54
CA GLN A 101 0.24 14.38 10.89
C GLN A 101 1.50 15.19 11.17
N LEU A 102 1.52 16.44 10.69
CA LEU A 102 2.48 17.44 11.14
C LEU A 102 1.99 18.00 12.49
N LEU A 103 2.82 17.82 13.51
CA LEU A 103 2.54 18.29 14.87
C LEU A 103 2.81 19.80 14.97
N LEU A 104 1.98 20.49 15.74
CA LEU A 104 2.15 21.91 16.05
C LEU A 104 3.13 22.11 17.22
N PRO A 105 3.75 23.29 17.34
CA PRO A 105 4.45 23.67 18.55
C PRO A 105 3.54 23.50 19.78
N SER A 106 4.08 22.96 20.87
CA SER A 106 3.36 22.52 22.09
C SER A 106 2.69 21.13 22.05
N ASP A 107 2.57 20.49 20.88
CA ASP A 107 2.09 19.11 20.82
C ASP A 107 3.10 18.15 21.48
N VAL A 108 2.59 17.01 21.94
CA VAL A 108 3.39 15.93 22.55
C VAL A 108 3.38 14.76 21.57
N THR A 109 4.56 14.27 21.19
CA THR A 109 4.67 13.06 20.35
C THR A 109 4.18 11.83 21.13
N LEU A 110 3.85 10.72 20.46
CA LEU A 110 3.53 9.44 21.15
C LEU A 110 4.67 8.95 22.05
N ALA A 111 5.91 9.39 21.81
CA ALA A 111 7.06 9.12 22.66
C ALA A 111 7.16 10.07 23.88
N GLY A 112 6.13 10.86 24.17
CA GLY A 112 6.08 11.79 25.30
C GLY A 112 6.92 13.07 25.14
N LYS A 113 7.56 13.27 23.99
CA LYS A 113 8.38 14.46 23.73
C LYS A 113 7.48 15.65 23.41
N LYS A 114 7.47 16.65 24.28
CA LYS A 114 6.82 17.94 24.01
C LYS A 114 7.65 18.73 22.99
N LEU A 115 7.03 19.16 21.89
CA LEU A 115 7.69 19.99 20.89
C LEU A 115 7.96 21.38 21.48
N LYS A 116 9.25 21.71 21.62
CA LYS A 116 9.69 22.99 22.13
C LYS A 116 9.28 24.10 21.17
N ILE A 117 8.70 25.15 21.71
CA ILE A 117 8.58 26.43 21.03
C ILE A 117 10.02 26.98 20.87
N ARG A 118 10.44 27.26 19.64
CA ARG A 118 11.78 27.83 19.38
C ARG A 118 11.85 29.25 19.96
N GLU A 119 13.04 29.67 20.38
CA GLU A 119 13.29 31.03 20.87
C GLU A 119 13.00 32.04 19.74
N GLY A 120 12.24 33.10 20.04
CA GLY A 120 11.73 34.05 19.04
C GLY A 120 10.35 33.72 18.43
N HIS A 121 9.69 32.63 18.85
CA HIS A 121 8.31 32.34 18.45
C HIS A 121 7.32 33.38 18.99
N ILE A 122 6.44 33.88 18.13
CA ILE A 122 5.39 34.84 18.49
C ILE A 122 4.32 34.11 19.33
N PRO A 123 4.03 34.55 20.57
CA PRO A 123 3.00 33.92 21.39
C PRO A 123 1.64 33.85 20.67
N GLY A 124 1.03 32.66 20.65
CA GLY A 124 -0.27 32.43 19.99
C GLY A 124 -0.21 32.00 18.51
N GLU A 125 0.96 32.03 17.89
CA GLU A 125 1.14 31.73 16.46
C GLU A 125 1.59 30.28 16.19
N ASN A 126 0.79 29.29 16.60
CA ASN A 126 1.08 27.88 16.37
C ASN A 126 0.58 27.42 14.99
N TYR A 127 1.44 27.44 13.98
CA TYR A 127 1.10 27.00 12.62
C TYR A 127 1.96 25.83 12.14
N VAL A 128 1.40 25.05 11.21
CA VAL A 128 2.17 24.21 10.31
C VAL A 128 2.59 25.06 9.11
N PHE A 129 3.89 25.09 8.84
CA PHE A 129 4.46 25.77 7.69
C PHE A 129 4.78 24.79 6.57
N THR A 130 4.39 25.13 5.34
CA THR A 130 4.76 24.41 4.13
C THR A 130 5.15 25.41 3.03
N THR A 131 5.61 24.92 1.89
CA THR A 131 6.02 25.76 0.77
C THR A 131 5.76 25.05 -0.57
N PRO A 132 5.44 25.77 -1.65
CA PRO A 132 5.40 25.21 -3.01
C PRO A 132 6.79 24.95 -3.58
N SER A 133 7.87 25.38 -2.92
CA SER A 133 9.25 25.29 -3.40
C SER A 133 10.07 24.32 -2.56
N ILE A 134 10.53 23.23 -3.18
CA ILE A 134 11.44 22.32 -2.47
C ILE A 134 12.77 23.00 -2.14
N THR A 135 13.21 23.98 -2.95
CA THR A 135 14.44 24.75 -2.68
C THR A 135 14.31 25.54 -1.38
N TYR A 136 13.16 26.18 -1.16
CA TYR A 136 12.88 26.87 0.11
C TYR A 136 12.81 25.86 1.27
N ALA A 137 12.11 24.74 1.09
CA ALA A 137 12.05 23.68 2.11
C ALA A 137 13.41 23.07 2.45
N ALA A 138 14.38 23.14 1.54
CA ALA A 138 15.71 22.57 1.65
C ALA A 138 16.77 23.52 2.26
N LEU A 139 16.39 24.76 2.61
CA LEU A 139 17.29 25.67 3.32
C LEU A 139 17.72 25.07 4.66
N GLU A 140 18.95 25.36 5.09
CA GLU A 140 19.58 24.74 6.27
C GLU A 140 18.84 25.01 7.58
N TYR A 141 18.11 26.14 7.66
CA TYR A 141 17.25 26.47 8.79
C TYR A 141 16.05 25.52 8.97
N TYR A 142 15.68 24.79 7.91
CA TYR A 142 14.49 23.94 7.85
C TYR A 142 14.82 22.46 7.67
N ALA A 143 15.66 22.11 6.70
CA ALA A 143 16.01 20.73 6.38
C ALA A 143 17.40 20.37 6.88
N HIS A 144 17.50 19.26 7.62
CA HIS A 144 18.78 18.75 8.07
C HIS A 144 19.48 17.90 7.01
N THR A 145 20.80 17.94 7.06
CA THR A 145 21.72 17.20 6.19
C THR A 145 22.45 16.14 7.01
N TYR A 146 22.56 14.94 6.46
CA TYR A 146 23.17 13.77 7.09
C TYR A 146 24.25 13.20 6.19
N THR A 147 25.25 12.56 6.77
CA THR A 147 26.25 11.77 6.03
C THR A 147 25.89 10.29 6.13
N PHE A 148 26.03 9.55 5.03
CA PHE A 148 25.68 8.14 4.95
C PHE A 148 26.69 7.37 4.10
N GLU A 149 27.25 6.29 4.65
CA GLU A 149 28.07 5.34 3.90
C GLU A 149 27.18 4.20 3.36
N SER A 150 27.22 3.99 2.05
CA SER A 150 26.48 2.88 1.44
C SER A 150 27.14 1.53 1.79
N PRO A 151 26.40 0.57 2.38
CA PRO A 151 26.96 -0.75 2.69
C PRO A 151 27.27 -1.57 1.43
N ASN A 152 26.69 -1.20 0.28
CA ASN A 152 26.83 -1.94 -0.98
C ASN A 152 27.98 -1.44 -1.85
N ASN A 153 28.42 -0.19 -1.69
CA ASN A 153 29.50 0.36 -2.51
C ASN A 153 30.55 1.18 -1.75
N SER A 154 30.46 1.25 -0.41
CA SER A 154 31.39 1.96 0.48
C SER A 154 31.63 3.44 0.12
N ARG A 155 30.73 4.05 -0.67
CA ARG A 155 30.79 5.48 -0.97
C ARG A 155 30.04 6.26 0.09
N MET A 156 30.55 7.45 0.39
CA MET A 156 29.93 8.42 1.26
C MET A 156 28.96 9.32 0.48
N TYR A 157 27.80 9.56 1.05
CA TYR A 157 26.77 10.43 0.51
C TYR A 157 26.32 11.46 1.54
N THR A 158 26.02 12.64 1.06
CA THR A 158 25.25 13.66 1.77
C THR A 158 23.76 13.47 1.45
N ILE A 159 22.93 13.40 2.49
CA ILE A 159 21.50 13.15 2.42
C ILE A 159 20.75 14.31 3.07
N LYS A 160 19.89 15.00 2.32
CA LYS A 160 19.00 16.04 2.87
C LYS A 160 17.55 15.58 2.86
N VAL A 161 16.81 15.90 3.91
CA VAL A 161 15.46 15.37 4.17
C VAL A 161 14.38 16.45 4.10
N VAL A 162 13.33 16.20 3.30
CA VAL A 162 12.13 17.04 3.18
C VAL A 162 10.89 16.14 3.11
N LEU A 163 9.75 16.54 3.67
CA LEU A 163 8.47 15.87 3.45
C LEU A 163 7.75 16.46 2.24
N GLN A 164 7.16 15.61 1.40
CA GLN A 164 6.23 15.99 0.35
C GLN A 164 4.78 15.78 0.84
N CYS A 165 3.99 16.85 0.74
CA CYS A 165 2.67 16.93 1.34
C CYS A 165 1.61 17.38 0.31
N LYS A 166 0.36 17.04 0.62
CA LYS A 166 -0.83 17.64 0.07
C LYS A 166 -1.43 18.58 1.10
N GLN A 167 -1.83 19.79 0.72
CA GLN A 167 -2.48 20.73 1.62
C GLN A 167 -3.81 21.22 1.07
N LYS A 168 -4.84 21.25 1.92
CA LYS A 168 -6.19 21.66 1.53
C LYS A 168 -6.20 23.16 1.17
N ALA A 169 -6.73 23.51 -0.02
CA ALA A 169 -6.60 24.85 -0.58
C ALA A 169 -7.23 25.96 0.31
N ASP A 170 -8.38 25.70 0.92
CA ASP A 170 -9.08 26.64 1.80
C ASP A 170 -8.46 26.76 3.21
N SER A 171 -7.40 26.00 3.48
CA SER A 171 -6.73 26.00 4.79
C SER A 171 -5.48 26.87 4.85
N ILE A 172 -5.03 27.42 3.72
CA ILE A 172 -3.74 28.09 3.63
C ILE A 172 -3.87 29.60 3.81
N THR A 173 -2.89 30.17 4.51
CA THR A 173 -2.54 31.59 4.39
C THR A 173 -1.19 31.66 3.69
N VAL A 174 -1.15 32.31 2.52
CA VAL A 174 0.10 32.59 1.80
C VAL A 174 0.76 33.81 2.43
N GLN A 175 2.05 33.73 2.68
CA GLN A 175 2.85 34.84 3.18
C GLN A 175 4.25 34.83 2.56
N PRO A 176 4.97 35.96 2.66
CA PRO A 176 6.34 36.01 2.21
C PRO A 176 7.28 35.12 3.02
N GLU A 177 8.44 34.83 2.44
CA GLU A 177 9.54 34.17 3.14
C GLU A 177 9.97 34.91 4.43
N THR A 178 10.47 34.13 5.38
CA THR A 178 10.86 34.57 6.73
C THR A 178 12.36 34.46 7.02
N VAL A 179 13.18 34.13 6.02
CA VAL A 179 14.64 34.00 6.15
C VAL A 179 15.40 35.29 5.82
N GLY A 180 14.67 36.36 5.48
CA GLY A 180 15.21 37.69 5.22
C GLY A 180 15.81 37.85 3.82
N ALA A 181 15.51 36.93 2.89
CA ALA A 181 16.02 36.98 1.53
C ALA A 181 15.53 38.23 0.78
N ARG A 182 14.27 38.67 1.00
CA ARG A 182 13.72 39.89 0.38
C ARG A 182 14.48 41.14 0.79
N ALA A 183 14.79 41.29 2.08
CA ALA A 183 15.58 42.42 2.58
C ALA A 183 16.98 42.47 1.96
N LYS A 184 17.52 41.30 1.60
CA LYS A 184 18.82 41.14 0.94
C LYS A 184 18.74 41.09 -0.59
N GLN A 185 17.55 41.24 -1.18
CA GLN A 185 17.31 41.11 -2.62
C GLN A 185 17.82 39.77 -3.21
N ILE A 186 17.75 38.70 -2.43
CA ILE A 186 18.15 37.35 -2.84
C ILE A 186 16.90 36.60 -3.33
N GLU A 187 16.92 36.15 -4.58
CA GLU A 187 15.90 35.23 -5.10
C GLU A 187 16.17 33.80 -4.61
N ILE A 188 15.21 33.20 -3.89
CA ILE A 188 15.37 31.81 -3.39
C ILE A 188 14.93 30.79 -4.44
N CYS A 189 13.87 31.10 -5.19
CA CYS A 189 13.25 30.19 -6.13
C CYS A 189 12.99 30.89 -7.47
N PRO A 190 13.50 30.38 -8.60
CA PRO A 190 13.31 31.00 -9.92
C PRO A 190 11.87 30.90 -10.46
N HIS A 191 10.97 30.26 -9.73
CA HIS A 191 9.63 29.92 -10.20
C HIS A 191 8.49 30.43 -9.33
N ILE A 192 8.79 30.74 -8.06
CA ILE A 192 7.82 31.21 -7.07
C ILE A 192 8.44 32.44 -6.40
N PRO A 193 7.77 33.60 -6.43
CA PRO A 193 8.29 34.83 -5.86
C PRO A 193 8.41 34.71 -4.34
N ASN A 194 9.35 35.45 -3.75
CA ASN A 194 9.60 35.41 -2.31
C ASN A 194 8.38 35.85 -1.49
N GLU A 195 7.44 36.59 -2.07
CA GLU A 195 6.17 37.02 -1.48
C GLU A 195 5.17 35.87 -1.25
N GLU A 196 5.37 34.73 -1.91
CA GLU A 196 4.44 33.60 -1.92
C GLU A 196 5.07 32.27 -1.47
N LEU A 197 6.31 32.31 -0.98
CA LEU A 197 7.09 31.10 -0.68
C LEU A 197 6.64 30.35 0.57
N GLU A 198 5.98 31.01 1.52
CA GLU A 198 5.63 30.39 2.79
C GLU A 198 4.12 30.29 2.95
N TRP A 199 3.63 29.06 3.17
CA TRP A 199 2.22 28.79 3.42
C TRP A 199 2.06 28.33 4.87
N LYS A 200 1.07 28.87 5.58
CA LYS A 200 0.80 28.47 6.95
C LYS A 200 -0.64 28.02 7.15
N THR A 201 -0.86 27.12 8.10
CA THR A 201 -2.20 26.70 8.53
C THR A 201 -2.23 26.34 10.01
N GLN A 202 -3.35 26.62 10.68
CA GLN A 202 -3.63 26.13 12.04
C GLN A 202 -4.32 24.75 12.03
N ASN A 203 -4.81 24.34 10.85
CA ASN A 203 -5.57 23.11 10.68
C ASN A 203 -4.64 21.92 10.53
N ARG A 204 -4.43 21.26 11.66
CA ARG A 204 -3.70 20.00 11.84
C ARG A 204 -4.09 18.89 10.86
N SER A 205 -5.36 18.79 10.46
CA SER A 205 -5.88 17.79 9.51
C SER A 205 -5.83 18.23 8.04
N ALA A 206 -5.39 19.46 7.77
CA ALA A 206 -5.39 20.01 6.41
C ALA A 206 -4.10 19.73 5.63
N VAL A 207 -3.15 19.00 6.22
CA VAL A 207 -1.91 18.58 5.57
C VAL A 207 -1.81 17.06 5.62
N LEU A 208 -1.67 16.44 4.44
CA LEU A 208 -1.51 15.02 4.26
C LEU A 208 -0.11 14.72 3.72
N ILE A 209 0.69 13.99 4.49
CA ILE A 209 2.05 13.58 4.10
C ILE A 209 1.93 12.35 3.20
N TYR A 210 2.58 12.36 2.03
CA TYR A 210 2.53 11.23 1.10
C TYR A 210 3.90 10.84 0.51
N GLY A 211 4.96 11.54 0.90
CA GLY A 211 6.31 11.18 0.48
C GLY A 211 7.39 11.75 1.39
N LEU A 212 8.45 10.97 1.56
CA LEU A 212 9.73 11.44 2.05
C LEU A 212 10.64 11.74 0.86
N MET A 213 11.13 12.97 0.77
CA MET A 213 12.05 13.42 -0.26
C MET A 213 13.48 13.38 0.27
N LEU A 214 14.37 12.72 -0.46
CA LEU A 214 15.80 12.70 -0.21
C LEU A 214 16.56 13.38 -1.35
N GLU A 215 17.37 14.38 -1.02
CA GLU A 215 18.44 14.85 -1.90
C GLU A 215 19.67 14.00 -1.61
N ILE A 216 20.18 13.29 -2.61
CA ILE A 216 21.28 12.33 -2.43
C ILE A 216 22.43 12.81 -3.32
N LYS A 217 23.55 13.18 -2.70
CA LYS A 217 24.76 13.64 -3.39
C LYS A 217 25.96 12.83 -2.91
N PRO A 218 26.85 12.35 -3.79
CA PRO A 218 28.13 11.78 -3.35
C PRO A 218 28.92 12.86 -2.60
N CYS A 219 29.62 12.48 -1.53
CA CYS A 219 30.66 13.33 -0.96
C CYS A 219 31.86 13.30 -1.93
N ASN A 220 32.32 14.44 -2.43
CA ASN A 220 33.55 14.47 -3.23
C ASN A 220 34.76 14.35 -2.30
N GLU A 221 35.84 13.70 -2.76
CA GLU A 221 37.13 13.65 -2.06
C GLU A 221 37.80 15.03 -1.93
N ASP A 222 37.32 16.04 -2.68
CA ASP A 222 37.85 17.42 -2.71
C ASP A 222 37.06 18.44 -1.85
N ASP A 223 35.99 18.03 -1.17
CA ASP A 223 35.32 18.90 -0.18
C ASP A 223 36.08 18.84 1.15
N SER A 224 37.31 19.38 1.16
CA SER A 224 37.96 19.80 2.40
C SER A 224 37.01 20.77 3.14
N PRO A 225 36.91 20.70 4.48
CA PRO A 225 35.97 21.54 5.22
C PRO A 225 36.38 23.00 5.03
N THR A 226 35.66 23.70 4.16
CA THR A 226 35.83 25.13 4.00
C THR A 226 35.22 25.77 5.25
N GLU A 227 36.10 26.38 6.05
CA GLU A 227 35.84 27.25 7.18
C GLU A 227 34.40 27.22 7.74
N THR A 228 34.22 26.43 8.79
CA THR A 228 33.11 26.60 9.72
C THR A 228 33.12 28.02 10.27
N ILE A 229 32.19 28.86 9.82
CA ILE A 229 31.81 30.08 10.52
C ILE A 229 31.26 29.65 11.89
N PRO A 230 31.79 30.15 13.02
CA PRO A 230 31.33 29.74 14.35
C PRO A 230 29.89 30.21 14.58
N ILE A 231 28.98 29.27 14.81
CA ILE A 231 27.67 29.56 15.40
C ILE A 231 27.89 29.66 16.92
N PRO A 232 27.45 30.74 17.60
CA PRO A 232 27.57 30.86 19.05
C PRO A 232 26.83 29.74 19.77
N ASP A 233 27.57 29.02 20.60
CA ASP A 233 27.11 28.00 21.51
C ASP A 233 26.21 28.63 22.58
N GLN A 234 24.90 28.40 22.48
CA GLN A 234 24.01 28.42 23.62
C GLN A 234 23.04 27.23 23.52
N SER A 235 23.50 26.07 23.95
CA SER A 235 22.58 25.06 24.49
C SER A 235 23.12 24.52 25.81
N PRO A 236 22.35 24.59 26.91
CA PRO A 236 22.84 24.17 28.23
C PRO A 236 23.01 22.64 28.30
N PRO A 237 23.96 22.16 29.11
CA PRO A 237 24.36 20.76 29.12
C PRO A 237 23.26 19.83 29.64
N LEU A 238 23.08 18.72 28.92
CA LEU A 238 22.23 17.59 29.31
C LEU A 238 22.73 16.99 30.63
N LYS A 239 21.95 17.17 31.71
CA LYS A 239 22.12 16.38 32.93
C LYS A 239 21.62 14.96 32.68
N GLN A 240 22.57 14.04 32.69
CA GLN A 240 22.36 12.60 32.74
C GLN A 240 21.61 12.25 34.03
N THR A 241 20.33 11.93 33.94
CA THR A 241 19.59 11.29 35.04
C THR A 241 19.33 9.84 34.64
N ARG A 242 20.01 8.96 35.38
CA ARG A 242 19.70 7.55 35.51
C ARG A 242 18.31 7.48 36.13
N ASP A 243 17.45 6.69 35.50
CA ASP A 243 16.39 5.85 36.10
C ASP A 243 15.38 5.56 34.98
N ALA A 244 15.53 4.40 34.34
CA ALA A 244 14.60 3.89 33.36
C ALA A 244 13.34 3.36 34.08
N PRO A 245 12.14 3.89 33.81
CA PRO A 245 10.92 3.22 34.22
C PRO A 245 10.68 2.05 33.26
N GLN A 246 10.73 0.85 33.81
CA GLN A 246 10.25 -0.35 33.15
C GLN A 246 8.72 -0.33 33.22
N TYR A 247 8.05 -0.02 32.10
CA TYR A 247 6.59 -0.13 32.01
C TYR A 247 6.13 -0.82 30.74
N SER A 248 5.09 -1.61 30.95
CA SER A 248 4.50 -2.67 30.14
C SER A 248 3.96 -2.23 28.79
N LEU A 249 4.18 -3.10 27.79
CA LEU A 249 3.47 -3.07 26.50
C LEU A 249 1.97 -3.35 26.73
N ASP A 250 1.13 -2.32 26.61
CA ASP A 250 -0.32 -2.49 26.56
C ASP A 250 -0.81 -2.68 25.11
N ILE A 251 -0.89 -3.95 24.71
CA ILE A 251 -2.06 -4.64 24.11
C ILE A 251 -3.00 -3.74 23.25
N SER A 252 -2.55 -3.27 22.09
CA SER A 252 -3.48 -2.78 21.04
C SER A 252 -2.93 -2.95 19.62
N THR A 253 -1.62 -2.96 19.45
CA THR A 253 -0.93 -3.41 18.22
C THR A 253 -1.13 -4.91 17.98
N ASP A 254 -1.29 -5.69 19.04
CA ASP A 254 -1.44 -7.14 18.97
C ASP A 254 -2.78 -7.52 18.31
N SER A 255 -3.89 -6.82 18.59
CA SER A 255 -5.20 -7.19 18.05
C SER A 255 -5.31 -7.07 16.53
N ASP A 256 -4.67 -6.07 15.92
CA ASP A 256 -4.77 -5.80 14.47
C ASP A 256 -3.79 -6.66 13.66
N GLU A 257 -2.58 -6.89 14.17
CA GLU A 257 -1.63 -7.83 13.57
C GLU A 257 -2.16 -9.27 13.70
N ILE A 258 -2.74 -9.61 14.84
CA ILE A 258 -3.46 -10.87 15.04
C ILE A 258 -4.68 -10.95 14.11
N TYR A 259 -5.47 -9.89 13.93
CA TYR A 259 -6.65 -9.91 13.07
C TYR A 259 -6.28 -10.09 11.59
N PHE A 260 -5.27 -9.38 11.10
CA PHE A 260 -4.78 -9.51 9.73
C PHE A 260 -4.17 -10.89 9.48
N THR A 261 -3.39 -11.39 10.43
CA THR A 261 -2.81 -12.74 10.39
C THR A 261 -3.92 -13.82 10.44
N LYS A 262 -4.93 -13.65 11.30
CA LYS A 262 -6.13 -14.50 11.35
C LYS A 262 -6.88 -14.49 10.02
N LYS A 263 -7.06 -13.33 9.38
CA LYS A 263 -7.73 -13.24 8.07
C LYS A 263 -6.96 -13.97 6.97
N LYS A 264 -5.63 -13.83 6.93
CA LYS A 264 -4.76 -14.55 5.98
C LYS A 264 -4.80 -16.05 6.19
N ILE A 265 -4.67 -16.49 7.45
CA ILE A 265 -4.76 -17.91 7.83
C ILE A 265 -6.15 -18.46 7.49
N ALA A 266 -7.22 -17.71 7.77
CA ALA A 266 -8.57 -18.11 7.41
C ALA A 266 -8.73 -18.31 5.90
N ILE A 267 -8.19 -17.41 5.07
CA ILE A 267 -8.22 -17.57 3.60
C ILE A 267 -7.47 -18.85 3.17
N LEU A 268 -6.29 -19.13 3.74
CA LEU A 268 -5.54 -20.36 3.42
C LEU A 268 -6.30 -21.62 3.83
N ILE A 269 -6.88 -21.62 5.04
CA ILE A 269 -7.69 -22.74 5.54
C ILE A 269 -8.89 -22.97 4.62
N ILE A 270 -9.60 -21.91 4.25
CA ILE A 270 -10.73 -21.97 3.33
C ILE A 270 -10.28 -22.60 2.00
N LEU A 271 -9.21 -22.11 1.38
CA LEU A 271 -8.70 -22.65 0.11
C LEU A 271 -8.34 -24.13 0.21
N ILE A 272 -7.71 -24.55 1.30
CA ILE A 272 -7.38 -25.97 1.55
C ILE A 272 -8.65 -26.81 1.69
N LEU A 273 -9.62 -26.37 2.49
CA LEU A 273 -10.90 -27.07 2.68
C LEU A 273 -11.67 -27.23 1.37
N PHE A 274 -11.74 -26.16 0.56
CA PHE A 274 -12.38 -26.22 -0.75
C PHE A 274 -11.65 -27.12 -1.76
N THR A 275 -10.36 -27.37 -1.57
CA THR A 275 -9.58 -28.29 -2.42
C THR A 275 -9.89 -29.76 -2.14
N LEU A 276 -10.33 -30.10 -0.92
CA LEU A 276 -10.65 -31.48 -0.54
C LEU A 276 -11.78 -32.07 -1.40
N LEU A 277 -12.77 -31.26 -1.74
CA LEU A 277 -13.95 -31.71 -2.49
C LEU A 277 -13.60 -32.11 -3.95
N PRO A 278 -12.89 -31.30 -4.76
CA PRO A 278 -12.38 -31.73 -6.06
C PRO A 278 -11.43 -32.92 -6.01
N VAL A 279 -10.60 -33.03 -4.96
CA VAL A 279 -9.71 -34.19 -4.79
C VAL A 279 -10.52 -35.46 -4.53
N ALA A 280 -11.55 -35.40 -3.69
CA ALA A 280 -12.46 -36.53 -3.50
C ALA A 280 -13.18 -36.91 -4.81
N ALA A 281 -13.62 -35.91 -5.60
CA ALA A 281 -14.21 -36.15 -6.92
C ALA A 281 -13.24 -36.87 -7.87
N LEU A 282 -11.97 -36.44 -7.92
CA LEU A 282 -10.92 -37.12 -8.70
C LEU A 282 -10.75 -38.58 -8.28
N VAL A 283 -10.59 -38.84 -6.99
CA VAL A 283 -10.36 -40.18 -6.46
C VAL A 283 -11.55 -41.10 -6.75
N LEU A 284 -12.77 -40.65 -6.42
CA LEU A 284 -13.99 -41.43 -6.63
C LEU A 284 -14.25 -41.69 -8.12
N SER A 285 -13.91 -40.76 -9.01
CA SER A 285 -14.05 -40.94 -10.46
C SER A 285 -13.17 -42.08 -11.01
N GLN A 286 -12.01 -42.32 -10.40
CA GLN A 286 -11.09 -43.37 -10.83
C GLN A 286 -11.42 -44.71 -10.18
N ILE A 287 -11.75 -44.71 -8.88
CA ILE A 287 -12.13 -45.93 -8.15
C ILE A 287 -13.38 -46.56 -8.78
N TYR A 288 -14.41 -45.75 -9.04
CA TYR A 288 -15.71 -46.22 -9.54
C TYR A 288 -15.90 -45.94 -11.04
N LYS A 289 -14.80 -45.95 -11.81
CA LYS A 289 -14.80 -45.55 -13.23
C LYS A 289 -15.82 -46.31 -14.09
N ALA A 290 -16.01 -47.61 -13.80
CA ALA A 290 -16.92 -48.48 -14.54
C ALA A 290 -18.18 -48.90 -13.73
N ASP A 291 -18.29 -48.47 -12.47
CA ASP A 291 -19.30 -48.99 -11.54
C ASP A 291 -20.62 -48.20 -11.60
N CYS A 292 -21.01 -47.74 -12.80
CA CYS A 292 -22.28 -47.05 -13.06
C CYS A 292 -22.74 -47.25 -14.51
N PRO A 293 -23.09 -48.49 -14.91
CA PRO A 293 -23.48 -48.82 -16.27
C PRO A 293 -24.73 -48.08 -16.75
N ILE A 294 -25.66 -47.73 -15.84
CA ILE A 294 -26.88 -46.97 -16.17
C ILE A 294 -26.58 -45.61 -16.84
N GLU A 295 -25.45 -44.99 -16.50
CA GLU A 295 -24.98 -43.76 -17.14
C GLU A 295 -23.44 -43.64 -17.05
N PRO A 296 -22.71 -44.21 -18.03
CA PRO A 296 -21.25 -44.28 -18.01
C PRO A 296 -20.56 -42.91 -18.06
N ARG A 297 -21.25 -41.85 -18.49
CA ARG A 297 -20.68 -40.50 -18.61
C ARG A 297 -20.44 -39.83 -17.26
N ILE A 298 -21.13 -40.27 -16.20
CA ILE A 298 -21.06 -39.64 -14.87
C ILE A 298 -19.66 -39.71 -14.26
N SER A 299 -18.94 -40.82 -14.41
CA SER A 299 -17.57 -40.94 -13.89
C SER A 299 -16.61 -40.01 -14.62
N PHE A 300 -16.75 -39.86 -15.94
CA PHE A 300 -15.98 -38.87 -16.71
C PHE A 300 -16.36 -37.44 -16.34
N TRP A 301 -17.66 -37.19 -16.11
CA TRP A 301 -18.15 -35.90 -15.65
C TRP A 301 -17.47 -35.48 -14.34
N LEU A 302 -17.40 -36.41 -13.39
CA LEU A 302 -16.80 -36.19 -12.08
C LEU A 302 -15.29 -35.97 -12.16
N PHE A 303 -14.62 -36.69 -13.06
CA PHE A 303 -13.17 -36.54 -13.28
C PHE A 303 -12.81 -35.11 -13.72
N ILE A 304 -13.46 -34.57 -14.76
CA ILE A 304 -13.16 -33.22 -15.25
C ILE A 304 -13.51 -32.16 -14.21
N PHE A 305 -14.63 -32.33 -13.48
CA PHE A 305 -14.96 -31.47 -12.35
C PHE A 305 -13.82 -31.42 -11.33
N GLY A 306 -13.30 -32.60 -10.96
CA GLY A 306 -12.18 -32.74 -10.05
C GLY A 306 -10.89 -32.09 -10.56
N VAL A 307 -10.50 -32.30 -11.83
CA VAL A 307 -9.26 -31.75 -12.41
C VAL A 307 -9.32 -30.22 -12.46
N VAL A 308 -10.39 -29.67 -13.04
CA VAL A 308 -10.54 -28.22 -13.20
C VAL A 308 -10.68 -27.54 -11.85
N GLY A 309 -11.45 -28.13 -10.93
CA GLY A 309 -11.62 -27.63 -9.56
C GLY A 309 -10.29 -27.63 -8.78
N ALA A 310 -9.60 -28.76 -8.73
CA ALA A 310 -8.34 -28.89 -7.99
C ALA A 310 -7.25 -27.97 -8.58
N GLY A 311 -7.11 -27.92 -9.91
CA GLY A 311 -6.16 -27.04 -10.58
C GLY A 311 -6.44 -25.56 -10.30
N THR A 312 -7.71 -25.16 -10.28
CA THR A 312 -8.12 -23.78 -9.95
C THR A 312 -7.75 -23.43 -8.51
N PHE A 313 -8.15 -24.25 -7.53
CA PHE A 313 -7.87 -23.95 -6.13
C PHE A 313 -6.37 -24.01 -5.81
N LEU A 314 -5.63 -24.91 -6.45
CA LEU A 314 -4.18 -24.98 -6.33
C LEU A 314 -3.52 -23.71 -6.88
N LEU A 315 -3.95 -23.22 -8.05
CA LEU A 315 -3.47 -21.96 -8.61
C LEU A 315 -3.78 -20.78 -7.68
N LEU A 316 -5.01 -20.71 -7.15
CA LEU A 316 -5.40 -19.67 -6.19
C LEU A 316 -4.59 -19.74 -4.89
N PHE A 317 -4.28 -20.95 -4.41
CA PHE A 317 -3.42 -21.16 -3.25
C PHE A 317 -1.99 -20.65 -3.50
N PHE A 318 -1.39 -20.97 -4.65
CA PHE A 318 -0.08 -20.44 -5.02
C PHE A 318 -0.09 -18.91 -5.19
N ILE A 319 -1.12 -18.35 -5.82
CA ILE A 319 -1.30 -16.90 -5.91
C ILE A 319 -1.41 -16.30 -4.52
N ALA A 320 -2.22 -16.89 -3.63
CA ALA A 320 -2.36 -16.44 -2.25
C ALA A 320 -0.99 -16.45 -1.54
N LEU A 321 -0.23 -17.55 -1.62
CA LEU A 321 1.12 -17.64 -1.06
C LEU A 321 2.09 -16.60 -1.63
N ILE A 322 2.08 -16.37 -2.94
CA ILE A 322 2.91 -15.37 -3.60
C ILE A 322 2.52 -13.96 -3.14
N THR A 323 1.23 -13.66 -3.07
CA THR A 323 0.73 -12.36 -2.55
C THR A 323 0.96 -12.21 -1.04
N PHE A 324 1.09 -13.32 -0.30
CA PHE A 324 1.43 -13.30 1.12
C PHE A 324 2.93 -13.11 1.36
N ARG A 325 3.80 -13.64 0.48
CA ARG A 325 5.26 -13.48 0.55
C ARG A 325 5.77 -12.22 -0.13
N CYS A 326 5.05 -11.69 -1.11
CA CYS A 326 5.39 -10.47 -1.80
C CYS A 326 4.28 -9.43 -1.59
N CYS A 327 4.58 -8.31 -0.95
CA CYS A 327 3.76 -7.09 -1.04
C CYS A 327 3.81 -6.55 -2.48
N SER A 328 3.09 -7.21 -3.39
CA SER A 328 3.22 -6.99 -4.82
C SER A 328 2.09 -6.08 -5.34
N GLU A 329 2.42 -4.81 -5.49
CA GLU A 329 1.69 -3.79 -6.27
C GLU A 329 1.73 -4.04 -7.80
N ARG A 330 2.18 -5.22 -8.28
CA ARG A 330 2.32 -5.53 -9.73
C ARG A 330 1.10 -6.20 -10.40
N LEU A 331 -0.09 -6.18 -9.82
CA LEU A 331 -1.27 -6.81 -10.42
C LEU A 331 -2.25 -5.83 -11.11
N LYS A 332 -1.76 -4.70 -11.64
CA LYS A 332 -2.60 -3.74 -12.38
C LYS A 332 -2.78 -4.16 -13.86
N ILE A 333 -1.76 -4.77 -14.49
CA ILE A 333 -1.82 -5.25 -15.89
C ILE A 333 -2.54 -6.61 -16.03
N GLY A 334 -2.56 -7.42 -14.96
CA GLY A 334 -3.27 -8.71 -14.93
C GLY A 334 -4.77 -8.63 -14.61
N ARG A 335 -5.32 -7.44 -14.32
CA ARG A 335 -6.70 -7.31 -13.83
C ARG A 335 -7.74 -7.59 -14.92
N GLY A 336 -7.48 -7.15 -16.16
CA GLY A 336 -8.34 -7.43 -17.31
C GLY A 336 -8.28 -8.90 -17.77
N ILE A 337 -7.07 -9.46 -17.84
CA ILE A 337 -6.85 -10.88 -18.19
C ILE A 337 -7.45 -11.79 -17.11
N GLY A 338 -7.23 -11.47 -15.82
CA GLY A 338 -7.79 -12.21 -14.69
C GLY A 338 -9.31 -12.18 -14.67
N ALA A 339 -9.94 -11.03 -14.96
CA ALA A 339 -11.39 -10.93 -15.07
C ALA A 339 -11.94 -11.78 -16.23
N CYS A 340 -11.27 -11.78 -17.39
CA CYS A 340 -11.67 -12.59 -18.54
C CYS A 340 -11.56 -14.09 -18.24
N LEU A 341 -10.44 -14.54 -17.68
CA LEU A 341 -10.23 -15.94 -17.26
C LEU A 341 -11.25 -16.38 -16.21
N LEU A 342 -11.58 -15.49 -15.26
CA LEU A 342 -12.62 -15.76 -14.26
C LEU A 342 -14.00 -15.92 -14.91
N CYS A 343 -14.36 -15.06 -15.86
CA CYS A 343 -15.62 -15.19 -16.61
C CYS A 343 -15.68 -16.52 -17.37
N LEU A 344 -14.60 -16.92 -18.06
CA LEU A 344 -14.55 -18.20 -18.76
C LEU A 344 -14.70 -19.40 -17.82
N LEU A 345 -14.08 -19.34 -16.64
CA LEU A 345 -14.20 -20.37 -15.61
C LEU A 345 -15.64 -20.48 -15.07
N ILE A 346 -16.30 -19.35 -14.83
CA ILE A 346 -17.71 -19.33 -14.40
C ILE A 346 -18.60 -19.96 -15.47
N LEU A 347 -18.42 -19.59 -16.74
CA LEU A 347 -19.18 -20.16 -17.85
C LEU A 347 -18.96 -21.67 -17.98
N PHE A 348 -17.72 -22.14 -17.82
CA PHE A 348 -17.39 -23.56 -17.79
C PHE A 348 -18.16 -24.29 -16.69
N PHE A 349 -18.10 -23.81 -15.43
CA PHE A 349 -18.79 -24.47 -14.32
C PHE A 349 -20.32 -24.43 -14.45
N LEU A 350 -20.90 -23.36 -15.04
CA LEU A 350 -22.32 -23.31 -15.36
C LEU A 350 -22.71 -24.37 -16.39
N ALA A 351 -21.97 -24.47 -17.49
CA ALA A 351 -22.21 -25.50 -18.49
C ALA A 351 -22.05 -26.91 -17.89
N TRP A 352 -21.06 -27.09 -17.02
CA TRP A 352 -20.80 -28.37 -16.36
C TRP A 352 -21.88 -28.77 -15.36
N LEU A 353 -22.40 -27.80 -14.59
CA LEU A 353 -23.55 -27.99 -13.69
C LEU A 353 -24.80 -28.42 -14.47
N ILE A 354 -25.08 -27.77 -15.60
CA ILE A 354 -26.20 -28.14 -16.47
C ILE A 354 -26.05 -29.58 -16.95
N MET A 355 -24.85 -29.94 -17.45
CA MET A 355 -24.59 -31.29 -17.95
C MET A 355 -24.74 -32.36 -16.85
N GLY A 356 -24.20 -32.10 -15.66
CA GLY A 356 -24.36 -33.01 -14.52
C GLY A 356 -25.81 -33.18 -14.11
N SER A 357 -26.58 -32.11 -14.14
CA SER A 357 -28.02 -32.14 -13.81
C SER A 357 -28.82 -32.97 -14.80
N ILE A 358 -28.50 -32.88 -16.09
CA ILE A 358 -29.12 -33.70 -17.15
C ILE A 358 -28.80 -35.17 -16.96
N TRP A 359 -27.57 -35.52 -16.58
CA TRP A 359 -27.14 -36.91 -16.46
C TRP A 359 -27.55 -37.57 -15.13
N VAL A 360 -27.63 -36.81 -14.03
CA VAL A 360 -27.75 -37.40 -12.69
C VAL A 360 -29.19 -37.36 -12.17
N PHE A 361 -29.92 -36.25 -12.30
CA PHE A 361 -31.24 -36.14 -11.69
C PHE A 361 -32.30 -37.11 -12.25
N PRO A 362 -32.36 -37.38 -13.57
CA PRO A 362 -33.31 -38.36 -14.10
C PRO A 362 -33.09 -39.77 -13.56
N LEU A 363 -31.87 -40.11 -13.11
CA LEU A 363 -31.55 -41.43 -12.58
C LEU A 363 -32.15 -41.67 -11.19
N LYS A 364 -32.53 -40.63 -10.45
CA LYS A 364 -33.07 -40.77 -9.08
C LYS A 364 -34.25 -41.74 -9.00
N ALA A 365 -35.08 -41.80 -10.04
CA ALA A 365 -36.25 -42.69 -10.09
C ALA A 365 -35.91 -44.12 -10.54
N LYS A 366 -34.74 -44.35 -11.13
CA LYS A 366 -34.39 -45.61 -11.81
C LYS A 366 -33.22 -46.36 -11.16
N VAL A 367 -32.31 -45.65 -10.51
CA VAL A 367 -31.05 -46.19 -9.99
C VAL A 367 -31.27 -47.32 -8.99
N GLN A 368 -30.53 -48.41 -9.17
CA GLN A 368 -30.45 -49.55 -8.26
C GLN A 368 -29.04 -49.63 -7.67
N PHE A 369 -28.94 -49.94 -6.38
CA PHE A 369 -27.66 -50.05 -5.68
C PHE A 369 -27.21 -51.49 -5.46
N ASP A 370 -28.03 -52.46 -5.85
CA ASP A 370 -27.71 -53.88 -5.83
C ASP A 370 -26.95 -54.26 -7.12
N PRO A 371 -25.70 -54.76 -7.02
CA PRO A 371 -24.92 -55.23 -8.16
C PRO A 371 -25.62 -56.30 -9.02
N SER A 372 -26.64 -56.99 -8.50
CA SER A 372 -27.43 -57.96 -9.27
C SER A 372 -28.22 -57.34 -10.43
N ASN A 373 -28.56 -56.05 -10.34
CA ASN A 373 -29.36 -55.34 -11.35
C ASN A 373 -28.46 -54.65 -12.39
N THR A 374 -27.86 -55.43 -13.28
CA THR A 374 -26.80 -54.98 -14.20
C THR A 374 -27.17 -53.77 -15.07
N GLU A 375 -28.44 -53.60 -15.45
CA GLU A 375 -28.89 -52.50 -16.33
C GLU A 375 -29.07 -51.17 -15.59
N ASN A 376 -29.69 -51.19 -14.40
CA ASN A 376 -29.97 -49.97 -13.64
C ASN A 376 -29.00 -49.75 -12.46
N TYR A 377 -27.95 -50.56 -12.37
CA TYR A 377 -26.96 -50.46 -11.30
C TYR A 377 -26.16 -49.17 -11.39
N CYS A 378 -25.92 -48.57 -10.23
CA CYS A 378 -24.86 -47.60 -10.02
C CYS A 378 -24.31 -47.73 -8.60
N GLN A 379 -23.01 -47.58 -8.44
CA GLN A 379 -22.38 -47.67 -7.13
C GLN A 379 -22.89 -46.57 -6.21
N LYS A 380 -23.32 -46.97 -5.01
CA LYS A 380 -24.04 -46.10 -4.06
C LYS A 380 -23.25 -44.87 -3.63
N ILE A 381 -21.97 -45.02 -3.32
CA ILE A 381 -21.09 -43.91 -2.88
C ILE A 381 -20.91 -42.91 -4.03
N LEU A 382 -20.63 -43.39 -5.25
CA LEU A 382 -20.47 -42.57 -6.44
C LEU A 382 -21.74 -41.75 -6.71
N TYR A 383 -22.90 -42.41 -6.79
CA TYR A 383 -24.17 -41.73 -7.08
C TYR A 383 -24.53 -40.71 -5.99
N MET A 384 -24.45 -41.09 -4.71
CA MET A 384 -24.79 -40.20 -3.60
C MET A 384 -23.84 -38.99 -3.52
N PHE A 385 -22.54 -39.19 -3.78
CA PHE A 385 -21.57 -38.12 -3.82
C PHE A 385 -21.90 -37.09 -4.90
N ILE A 386 -22.21 -37.55 -6.12
CA ILE A 386 -22.47 -36.67 -7.26
C ILE A 386 -23.82 -35.96 -7.12
N PHE A 387 -24.85 -36.69 -6.68
CA PHE A 387 -26.14 -36.10 -6.40
C PHE A 387 -26.05 -35.02 -5.30
N GLY A 388 -25.31 -35.31 -4.21
CA GLY A 388 -25.04 -34.34 -3.15
C GLY A 388 -24.22 -33.14 -3.63
N LEU A 389 -23.22 -33.36 -4.47
CA LEU A 389 -22.39 -32.31 -5.08
C LEU A 389 -23.24 -31.33 -5.89
N LEU A 390 -24.15 -31.83 -6.74
CA LEU A 390 -25.06 -31.00 -7.53
C LEU A 390 -26.00 -30.18 -6.64
N LEU A 391 -26.60 -30.81 -5.62
CA LEU A 391 -27.47 -30.09 -4.67
C LEU A 391 -26.70 -28.99 -3.92
N ALA A 392 -25.47 -29.27 -3.49
CA ALA A 392 -24.62 -28.27 -2.83
C ALA A 392 -24.31 -27.09 -3.77
N GLN A 393 -24.01 -27.36 -5.05
CA GLN A 393 -23.78 -26.32 -6.06
C GLN A 393 -25.01 -25.43 -6.25
N TYR A 394 -26.20 -26.01 -6.39
CA TYR A 394 -27.45 -25.25 -6.46
C TYR A 394 -27.69 -24.41 -5.20
N GLY A 395 -27.44 -24.98 -4.01
CA GLY A 395 -27.54 -24.28 -2.73
C GLY A 395 -26.59 -23.07 -2.66
N CYS A 396 -25.33 -23.23 -3.09
CA CYS A 396 -24.37 -22.14 -3.16
C CYS A 396 -24.82 -21.03 -4.12
N ILE A 397 -25.34 -21.38 -5.30
CA ILE A 397 -25.84 -20.38 -6.27
C ILE A 397 -27.02 -19.61 -5.68
N ALA A 398 -27.97 -20.29 -5.03
CA ALA A 398 -29.11 -19.64 -4.39
C ALA A 398 -28.68 -18.67 -3.27
N LEU A 399 -27.74 -19.08 -2.42
CA LEU A 399 -27.17 -18.22 -1.37
C LEU A 399 -26.47 -16.97 -1.93
N LEU A 400 -25.70 -17.13 -3.01
CA LEU A 400 -25.02 -16.00 -3.67
C LEU A 400 -26.01 -15.03 -4.33
N ALA A 401 -27.08 -15.55 -4.95
CA ALA A 401 -28.14 -14.72 -5.53
C ALA A 401 -28.86 -13.91 -4.44
N CYS A 402 -29.21 -14.54 -3.31
CA CYS A 402 -29.87 -13.88 -2.19
C CYS A 402 -29.02 -12.76 -1.58
N THR A 403 -27.73 -13.02 -1.33
CA THR A 403 -26.83 -11.99 -0.78
C THR A 403 -26.63 -10.83 -1.75
N GLY A 404 -26.55 -11.10 -3.06
CA GLY A 404 -26.49 -10.06 -4.10
C GLY A 404 -27.72 -9.16 -4.12
N VAL A 405 -28.92 -9.74 -4.04
CA VAL A 405 -30.19 -8.99 -3.97
C VAL A 405 -30.29 -8.14 -2.71
N ILE A 406 -29.95 -8.71 -1.54
CA ILE A 406 -29.95 -7.97 -0.26
C ILE A 406 -28.99 -6.78 -0.33
N THR A 407 -27.79 -7.00 -0.86
CA THR A 407 -26.76 -5.96 -1.01
C THR A 407 -27.22 -4.86 -1.96
N ALA A 408 -27.79 -5.21 -3.11
CA ALA A 408 -28.33 -4.24 -4.07
C ALA A 408 -29.51 -3.45 -3.48
N ALA A 409 -30.40 -4.10 -2.72
CA ALA A 409 -31.50 -3.46 -2.02
C ALA A 409 -30.99 -2.50 -0.94
N TYR A 410 -29.97 -2.89 -0.17
CA TYR A 410 -29.32 -2.05 0.83
C TYR A 410 -28.69 -0.80 0.20
N PHE A 411 -27.96 -0.94 -0.91
CA PHE A 411 -27.38 0.21 -1.62
C PHE A 411 -28.43 1.13 -2.25
N LYS A 412 -29.54 0.57 -2.75
CA LYS A 412 -30.66 1.35 -3.26
C LYS A 412 -31.43 2.10 -2.17
N TYR A 413 -31.43 1.60 -0.94
CA TYR A 413 -32.04 2.28 0.21
C TYR A 413 -31.18 3.41 0.78
N ARG A 414 -29.86 3.37 0.54
CA ARG A 414 -28.89 4.33 1.10
C ARG A 414 -28.57 5.52 0.18
N ASN A 415 -28.88 5.41 -1.11
CA ASN A 415 -28.79 6.47 -2.12
C ASN A 415 -30.17 7.03 -2.38
#